data_AF-A0A924DH37-F1
#
_entry.id   AF-A0A924DH37-F1
#
_cell.length_a   1.000
_cell.length_b   1.000
_cell.length_c   1.000
_cell.angle_alpha   90.00
_cell.angle_beta   90.00
_cell.angle_gamma   90.00
#
_symmetry.space_group_name_H-M   'P 1'
#
loop_
_entity.id
_entity.type
_entity.pdbx_description
1 polymer ?
#
loop_
_entity_poly.entity_id
_entity_poly.type
_entity_poly.pdbx_seq_one_letter_code
_entity_poly.pdbx_strand_id
1 'polypeptide(L)'
;MKRILCFLSLFSGSISAQEKKFTVKMGATYELPRKADNLAFFGNEKDGIVNLSIKDNELNILRFNPRTLALAGEHVIEIPDATRNMVSEIVINHGNDYYWLRSDFQKAGKKDLLYSQKIDVLKGNTVGGPLLMIESEKLEGYKVRKTGFSPKWKLDYKYQFNFSANRKLVLVSCKSHPEKQNEKKNIGIIGLHVFDDKMKKLWGNEFKMPYTDFVMDERDFSIDSKGNAYLLAKVYDTKDRKEELKDGTPGYHFEILQFQNGNPEPLIVKLNPDNQFIKNVALLEMNANEMLIACTYASKFWGVGWKNYTWLC
;
A
#
# COMPACT_ATOMS: atom_id res chain seq x y z
N MET A 1 -74.66 -6.19 -27.30
CA MET A 1 -73.86 -5.69 -26.16
C MET A 1 -72.58 -6.49 -26.07
N LYS A 2 -71.43 -5.85 -26.33
CA LYS A 2 -70.09 -6.44 -26.37
C LYS A 2 -69.63 -6.76 -24.94
N ARG A 3 -69.17 -7.99 -24.68
CA ARG A 3 -68.33 -8.32 -23.52
C ARG A 3 -66.94 -8.67 -24.04
N ILE A 4 -65.99 -7.79 -23.76
CA ILE A 4 -64.56 -7.97 -24.03
C ILE A 4 -64.02 -8.85 -22.88
N LEU A 5 -63.51 -10.04 -23.22
CA LEU A 5 -62.74 -10.86 -22.30
C LEU A 5 -61.26 -10.52 -22.51
N CYS A 6 -60.64 -9.82 -21.55
CA CYS A 6 -59.20 -9.59 -21.53
C CYS A 6 -58.48 -10.88 -21.09
N PHE A 7 -57.66 -11.42 -21.98
CA PHE A 7 -56.66 -12.43 -21.67
C PHE A 7 -55.46 -11.75 -20.99
N LEU A 8 -55.25 -11.99 -19.70
CA LEU A 8 -53.99 -11.66 -19.01
C LEU A 8 -53.12 -12.92 -18.97
N SER A 9 -52.19 -13.05 -19.91
CA SER A 9 -51.09 -14.01 -19.81
C SER A 9 -49.98 -13.41 -18.95
N LEU A 10 -49.88 -13.88 -17.71
CA LEU A 10 -48.74 -13.63 -16.83
C LEU A 10 -47.50 -14.32 -17.41
N PHE A 11 -46.64 -13.56 -18.09
CA PHE A 11 -45.27 -13.98 -18.39
C PHE A 11 -44.44 -13.87 -17.11
N SER A 12 -44.40 -14.95 -16.33
CA SER A 12 -43.39 -15.13 -15.28
C SER A 12 -42.06 -15.45 -15.94
N GLY A 13 -41.34 -14.40 -16.34
CA GLY A 13 -39.94 -14.50 -16.74
C GLY A 13 -39.09 -14.83 -15.52
N SER A 14 -38.81 -16.11 -15.29
CA SER A 14 -37.81 -16.54 -14.32
C SER A 14 -36.43 -16.10 -14.82
N ILE A 15 -35.93 -14.99 -14.28
CA ILE A 15 -34.52 -14.61 -14.41
C ILE A 15 -33.73 -15.58 -13.53
N SER A 16 -33.31 -16.71 -14.08
CA SER A 16 -32.33 -17.58 -13.45
C SER A 16 -30.97 -16.89 -13.55
N ALA A 17 -30.56 -16.21 -12.49
CA ALA A 17 -29.16 -15.88 -12.27
C ALA A 17 -28.38 -17.20 -12.14
N GLN A 18 -27.74 -17.66 -13.20
CA GLN A 18 -26.77 -18.74 -13.10
C GLN A 18 -25.55 -18.20 -12.34
N GLU A 19 -25.39 -18.61 -11.08
CA GLU A 19 -24.08 -18.51 -10.42
C GLU A 19 -23.08 -19.34 -11.23
N LYS A 20 -22.12 -18.66 -11.87
CA LYS A 20 -20.97 -19.35 -12.45
C LYS A 20 -20.22 -20.03 -11.33
N LYS A 21 -20.32 -21.36 -11.24
CA LYS A 21 -19.51 -22.17 -10.31
C LYS A 21 -18.04 -21.93 -10.64
N PHE A 22 -17.29 -21.36 -9.71
CA PHE A 22 -15.84 -21.26 -9.87
C PHE A 22 -15.23 -22.65 -9.64
N THR A 23 -14.16 -22.96 -10.38
CA THR A 23 -13.42 -24.21 -10.23
C THR A 23 -12.03 -23.90 -9.69
N VAL A 24 -11.55 -24.70 -8.74
CA VAL A 24 -10.20 -24.58 -8.17
C VAL A 24 -9.37 -25.76 -8.67
N LYS A 25 -8.14 -25.47 -9.12
CA LYS A 25 -7.18 -26.48 -9.52
C LYS A 25 -5.96 -26.38 -8.60
N MET A 26 -5.52 -27.53 -8.08
CA MET A 26 -4.30 -27.63 -7.29
C MET A 26 -3.16 -28.13 -8.17
N GLY A 27 -1.97 -27.54 -7.99
CA GLY A 27 -0.73 -27.99 -8.62
C GLY A 27 -0.04 -29.09 -7.83
N ALA A 28 1.05 -29.62 -8.40
CA ALA A 28 1.95 -30.51 -7.66
C ALA A 28 2.69 -29.74 -6.56
N THR A 29 3.14 -30.44 -5.52
CA THR A 29 4.04 -29.89 -4.52
C THR A 29 5.38 -29.53 -5.15
N TYR A 30 5.97 -28.42 -4.74
CA TYR A 30 7.32 -28.00 -5.13
C TYR A 30 8.11 -27.58 -3.88
N GLU A 31 9.42 -27.62 -3.99
CA GLU A 31 10.32 -27.27 -2.89
C GLU A 31 10.96 -25.91 -3.13
N LEU A 32 11.14 -25.15 -2.05
CA LEU A 32 11.99 -23.97 -2.05
C LEU A 32 13.36 -24.32 -1.48
N PRO A 33 14.41 -23.57 -1.84
CA PRO A 33 15.72 -23.76 -1.22
C PRO A 33 15.61 -23.72 0.31
N ARG A 34 16.35 -24.60 0.98
CA ARG A 34 16.31 -24.69 2.45
C ARG A 34 16.70 -23.33 3.06
N LYS A 35 15.85 -22.85 3.99
CA LYS A 35 15.95 -21.52 4.65
C LYS A 35 15.71 -20.31 3.75
N ALA A 36 15.19 -20.49 2.53
CA ALA A 36 14.72 -19.37 1.74
C ALA A 36 13.48 -18.73 2.38
N ASP A 37 13.39 -17.41 2.29
CA ASP A 37 12.13 -16.71 2.54
C ASP A 37 11.30 -16.75 1.25
N ASN A 38 10.05 -17.21 1.35
CA ASN A 38 9.11 -17.12 0.26
C ASN A 38 8.60 -15.68 0.15
N LEU A 39 8.87 -15.01 -0.97
CA LEU A 39 8.56 -13.59 -1.14
C LEU A 39 7.19 -13.38 -1.76
N ALA A 40 6.94 -14.02 -2.91
CA ALA A 40 5.71 -13.80 -3.65
C ALA A 40 5.41 -14.94 -4.63
N PHE A 41 4.13 -15.05 -4.98
CA PHE A 41 3.65 -15.86 -6.08
C PHE A 41 2.79 -14.97 -6.96
N PHE A 42 3.17 -14.78 -8.23
CA PHE A 42 2.57 -13.79 -9.12
C PHE A 42 2.63 -14.24 -10.58
N GLY A 43 1.96 -13.49 -11.44
CA GLY A 43 1.76 -13.84 -12.84
C GLY A 43 0.32 -14.18 -13.15
N ASN A 44 0.06 -14.68 -14.36
CA ASN A 44 -1.27 -15.04 -14.84
C ASN A 44 -1.18 -16.06 -15.99
N GLU A 45 -2.32 -16.45 -16.54
CA GLU A 45 -2.36 -17.45 -17.62
C GLU A 45 -1.65 -17.03 -18.91
N LYS A 46 -1.56 -15.73 -19.17
CA LYS A 46 -0.95 -15.15 -20.37
C LYS A 46 0.57 -14.97 -20.21
N ASP A 47 0.99 -14.42 -19.08
CA ASP A 47 2.39 -14.05 -18.83
C ASP A 47 3.22 -15.19 -18.20
N GLY A 48 2.55 -16.26 -17.76
CA GLY A 48 3.15 -17.31 -16.95
C GLY A 48 2.98 -17.04 -15.46
N ILE A 49 3.30 -18.05 -14.64
CA ILE A 49 3.19 -17.99 -13.19
C ILE A 49 4.57 -18.23 -12.59
N VAL A 50 4.95 -17.43 -11.62
CA VAL A 50 6.27 -17.48 -11.00
C VAL A 50 6.17 -17.39 -9.48
N ASN A 51 7.01 -18.15 -8.78
CA ASN A 51 7.37 -17.92 -7.40
C ASN A 51 8.71 -17.20 -7.33
N LEU A 52 8.79 -16.22 -6.44
CA LEU A 52 10.02 -15.56 -6.06
C LEU A 52 10.33 -15.89 -4.61
N SER A 53 11.55 -16.36 -4.36
CA SER A 53 12.08 -16.57 -3.02
C SER A 53 13.51 -16.07 -2.94
N ILE A 54 13.96 -15.79 -1.73
CA ILE A 54 15.31 -15.29 -1.50
C ILE A 54 16.02 -16.10 -0.44
N LYS A 55 17.29 -16.40 -0.68
CA LYS A 55 18.15 -17.09 0.27
C LYS A 55 19.50 -16.39 0.25
N ASP A 56 19.91 -15.86 1.40
CA ASP A 56 21.13 -15.05 1.50
C ASP A 56 21.12 -13.91 0.46
N ASN A 57 22.03 -13.93 -0.51
CA ASN A 57 22.12 -12.95 -1.61
C ASN A 57 21.68 -13.54 -2.97
N GLU A 58 20.90 -14.62 -2.96
CA GLU A 58 20.43 -15.32 -4.16
C GLU A 58 18.92 -15.17 -4.30
N LEU A 59 18.49 -14.59 -5.43
CA LEU A 59 17.10 -14.54 -5.84
C LEU A 59 16.77 -15.81 -6.63
N ASN A 60 15.80 -16.58 -6.13
CA ASN A 60 15.36 -17.83 -6.74
C ASN A 60 14.01 -17.58 -7.42
N ILE A 61 13.95 -17.89 -8.72
CA ILE A 61 12.77 -17.70 -9.56
C ILE A 61 12.31 -19.05 -10.08
N LEU A 62 11.21 -19.56 -9.54
CA LEU A 62 10.58 -20.80 -10.00
C LEU A 62 9.44 -20.45 -10.94
N ARG A 63 9.46 -20.99 -12.15
CA ARG A 63 8.43 -20.77 -13.17
C ARG A 63 7.51 -21.98 -13.27
N PHE A 64 6.22 -21.73 -13.37
CA PHE A 64 5.18 -22.75 -13.49
C PHE A 64 4.42 -22.61 -14.79
N ASN A 65 4.02 -23.74 -15.37
CA ASN A 65 3.09 -23.73 -16.49
C ASN A 65 1.70 -23.29 -15.98
N PRO A 66 1.09 -22.23 -16.53
CA PRO A 66 -0.17 -21.71 -15.99
C PRO A 66 -1.37 -22.67 -16.12
N ARG A 67 -1.33 -23.59 -17.09
CA ARG A 67 -2.43 -24.55 -17.33
C ARG A 67 -2.29 -25.81 -16.51
N THR A 68 -1.08 -26.35 -16.40
CA THR A 68 -0.84 -27.61 -15.68
C THR A 68 -0.39 -27.41 -14.24
N LEU A 69 0.09 -26.21 -13.90
CA LEU A 69 0.73 -25.85 -12.63
C LEU A 69 2.00 -26.66 -12.33
N ALA A 70 2.56 -27.36 -13.33
CA ALA A 70 3.82 -28.06 -13.21
C ALA A 70 4.99 -27.06 -13.22
N LEU A 71 6.02 -27.32 -12.41
CA LEU A 71 7.27 -26.58 -12.46
C LEU A 71 7.88 -26.71 -13.86
N ALA A 72 8.16 -25.57 -14.47
CA ALA A 72 8.59 -25.43 -15.86
C ALA A 72 9.98 -24.80 -16.00
N GLY A 73 10.61 -24.39 -14.89
CA GLY A 73 11.97 -23.87 -14.87
C GLY A 73 12.34 -23.26 -13.53
N GLU A 74 13.64 -23.15 -13.28
CA GLU A 74 14.24 -22.57 -12.10
C GLU A 74 15.46 -21.75 -12.51
N HIS A 75 15.57 -20.55 -11.96
CA HIS A 75 16.74 -19.69 -12.13
C HIS A 75 17.16 -19.13 -10.79
N VAL A 76 18.47 -19.06 -10.60
CA VAL A 76 19.10 -18.44 -9.43
C VAL A 76 19.90 -17.24 -9.92
N ILE A 77 19.69 -16.10 -9.30
CA ILE A 77 20.32 -14.84 -9.67
C ILE A 77 21.05 -14.30 -8.44
N GLU A 78 22.37 -14.15 -8.56
CA GLU A 78 23.18 -13.54 -7.52
C GLU A 78 22.93 -12.03 -7.44
N ILE A 79 22.95 -11.50 -6.23
CA ILE A 79 22.80 -10.08 -5.93
C ILE A 79 24.10 -9.60 -5.27
N PRO A 80 25.16 -9.34 -6.06
CA PRO A 80 26.50 -9.10 -5.53
C PRO A 80 26.59 -7.80 -4.70
N ASP A 81 25.68 -6.86 -4.92
CA ASP A 81 25.60 -5.58 -4.22
C ASP A 81 24.74 -5.63 -2.95
N ALA A 82 24.06 -6.75 -2.67
CA ALA A 82 23.25 -6.91 -1.47
C ALA A 82 24.13 -6.97 -0.21
N THR A 83 23.88 -6.06 0.72
CA THR A 83 24.43 -6.15 2.07
C THR A 83 23.54 -7.03 2.95
N ARG A 84 24.06 -7.39 4.13
CA ARG A 84 23.27 -8.08 5.17
C ARG A 84 22.04 -7.32 5.67
N ASN A 85 21.88 -6.04 5.32
CA ASN A 85 20.73 -5.21 5.70
C ASN A 85 19.67 -5.14 4.59
N MET A 86 19.87 -5.86 3.47
CA MET A 86 18.89 -5.88 2.39
C MET A 86 17.54 -6.39 2.89
N VAL A 87 16.47 -5.72 2.44
CA VAL A 87 15.10 -6.13 2.68
C VAL A 87 14.39 -6.28 1.33
N SER A 88 13.70 -7.40 1.16
CA SER A 88 12.72 -7.55 0.08
C SER A 88 11.46 -6.80 0.50
N GLU A 89 11.17 -5.67 -0.16
CA GLU A 89 10.08 -4.78 0.21
C GLU A 89 8.75 -5.33 -0.31
N ILE A 90 8.65 -5.50 -1.64
CA ILE A 90 7.42 -5.95 -2.30
C ILE A 90 7.73 -6.46 -3.71
N VAL A 91 6.88 -7.35 -4.22
CA VAL A 91 6.75 -7.60 -5.67
C VAL A 91 5.47 -6.94 -6.16
N ILE A 92 5.60 -6.07 -7.15
CA ILE A 92 4.48 -5.33 -7.72
C ILE A 92 4.22 -5.79 -9.15
N ASN A 93 2.94 -5.94 -9.48
CA ASN A 93 2.47 -5.98 -10.86
C ASN A 93 1.93 -4.59 -11.18
N HIS A 94 2.59 -3.93 -12.12
CA HIS A 94 2.32 -2.54 -12.44
C HIS A 94 2.36 -2.35 -13.96
N GLY A 95 1.22 -1.95 -14.53
CA GLY A 95 0.99 -2.05 -15.97
C GLY A 95 0.96 -3.51 -16.46
N ASN A 96 1.85 -3.85 -17.40
CA ASN A 96 2.06 -5.22 -17.90
C ASN A 96 3.37 -5.84 -17.38
N ASP A 97 4.07 -5.14 -16.50
CA ASP A 97 5.41 -5.48 -16.06
C ASP A 97 5.41 -5.84 -14.58
N TYR A 98 6.35 -6.70 -14.19
CA TYR A 98 6.54 -7.14 -12.82
C TYR A 98 7.87 -6.61 -12.31
N TYR A 99 7.84 -6.03 -11.11
CA TYR A 99 9.03 -5.48 -10.47
C TYR A 99 9.18 -6.05 -9.07
N TRP A 100 10.40 -6.45 -8.75
CA TRP A 100 10.82 -6.69 -7.38
C TRP A 100 11.48 -5.44 -6.83
N LEU A 101 10.92 -4.92 -5.74
CA LEU A 101 11.47 -3.78 -5.02
C LEU A 101 12.21 -4.29 -3.79
N ARG A 102 13.44 -3.83 -3.63
CA ARG A 102 14.29 -4.16 -2.49
C ARG A 102 14.95 -2.91 -1.97
N SER A 103 15.15 -2.85 -0.66
CA SER A 103 15.92 -1.79 -0.02
C SER A 103 17.20 -2.34 0.56
N ASP A 104 18.14 -1.44 0.83
CA ASP A 104 19.35 -1.75 1.57
C ASP A 104 19.82 -0.53 2.36
N PHE A 105 20.48 -0.78 3.49
CA PHE A 105 21.11 0.26 4.30
C PHE A 105 22.63 0.16 4.18
N GLN A 106 23.23 1.16 3.52
CA GLN A 106 24.67 1.27 3.40
C GLN A 106 25.27 1.92 4.65
N LYS A 107 25.93 1.12 5.49
CA LYS A 107 26.49 1.59 6.77
C LYS A 107 27.58 2.65 6.62
N ALA A 108 28.44 2.52 5.61
CA ALA A 108 29.56 3.44 5.40
C ALA A 108 29.07 4.86 5.03
N GLY A 109 28.04 4.95 4.18
CA GLY A 109 27.41 6.21 3.79
C GLY A 109 26.25 6.65 4.68
N LYS A 110 25.76 5.78 5.57
CA LYS A 110 24.51 5.93 6.34
C LYS A 110 23.29 6.24 5.46
N LYS A 111 23.29 5.69 4.25
CA LYS A 111 22.24 5.89 3.25
C LYS A 111 21.26 4.75 3.24
N ASP A 112 19.98 5.08 3.15
CA ASP A 112 18.92 4.15 2.79
C ASP A 112 18.67 4.22 1.29
N LEU A 113 18.69 3.06 0.66
CA LEU A 113 18.57 2.90 -0.79
C LEU A 113 17.35 2.04 -1.10
N LEU A 114 16.60 2.41 -2.13
CA LEU A 114 15.51 1.61 -2.68
C LEU A 114 15.78 1.36 -4.16
N TYR A 115 15.69 0.10 -4.56
CA TYR A 115 15.89 -0.35 -5.93
C TYR A 115 14.62 -1.00 -6.48
N SER A 116 14.42 -0.90 -7.79
CA SER A 116 13.52 -1.78 -8.54
C SER A 116 14.30 -2.66 -9.50
N GLN A 117 13.87 -3.90 -9.65
CA GLN A 117 14.40 -4.84 -10.64
C GLN A 117 13.24 -5.43 -11.42
N LYS A 118 13.23 -5.22 -12.74
CA LYS A 118 12.20 -5.80 -13.61
C LYS A 118 12.39 -7.32 -13.72
N ILE A 119 11.28 -8.06 -13.71
CA ILE A 119 11.22 -9.53 -13.82
C ILE A 119 10.53 -9.89 -15.15
N ASP A 120 11.18 -10.76 -15.93
CA ASP A 120 10.59 -11.46 -17.06
C ASP A 120 9.94 -12.76 -16.56
N VAL A 121 8.63 -12.74 -16.38
CA VAL A 121 7.84 -13.88 -15.86
C VAL A 121 7.86 -15.06 -16.83
N LEU A 122 7.88 -14.79 -18.14
CA LEU A 122 7.88 -15.84 -19.16
C LEU A 122 9.18 -16.65 -19.15
N LYS A 123 10.31 -15.96 -18.98
CA LYS A 123 11.64 -16.59 -18.88
C LYS A 123 11.99 -17.02 -17.46
N GLY A 124 11.34 -16.45 -16.45
CA GLY A 124 11.69 -16.65 -15.04
C GLY A 124 13.06 -16.04 -14.71
N ASN A 125 13.37 -14.84 -15.22
CA ASN A 125 14.65 -14.18 -15.02
C ASN A 125 14.45 -12.66 -14.79
N THR A 126 15.50 -11.91 -14.48
CA THR A 126 15.48 -10.45 -14.45
C THR A 126 15.74 -9.83 -15.82
N VAL A 127 15.28 -8.60 -16.02
CA VAL A 127 15.54 -7.80 -17.22
C VAL A 127 16.45 -6.63 -16.86
N GLY A 128 17.68 -6.63 -17.40
CA GLY A 128 18.66 -5.59 -17.09
C GLY A 128 19.13 -5.60 -15.63
N GLY A 129 19.85 -4.55 -15.23
CA GLY A 129 20.28 -4.35 -13.84
C GLY A 129 19.26 -3.60 -12.98
N PRO A 130 19.49 -3.52 -11.66
CA PRO A 130 18.58 -2.83 -10.74
C PRO A 130 18.63 -1.31 -10.98
N LEU A 131 17.46 -0.68 -10.94
CA LEU A 131 17.28 0.77 -11.01
C LEU A 131 17.21 1.34 -9.58
N LEU A 132 18.14 2.23 -9.23
CA LEU A 132 18.06 3.01 -7.99
C LEU A 132 16.89 4.00 -8.09
N MET A 133 15.90 3.85 -7.22
CA MET A 133 14.69 4.67 -7.17
C MET A 133 14.79 5.81 -6.15
N ILE A 134 15.29 5.52 -4.97
CA ILE A 134 15.42 6.47 -3.85
C ILE A 134 16.78 6.25 -3.21
N GLU A 135 17.48 7.36 -2.96
CA GLU A 135 18.61 7.45 -2.05
C GLU A 135 18.27 8.54 -1.03
N SER A 136 18.29 8.19 0.25
CA SER A 136 18.04 9.12 1.36
C SER A 136 19.06 8.93 2.46
N GLU A 137 19.11 9.89 3.37
CA GLU A 137 19.71 9.70 4.68
C GLU A 137 18.98 8.58 5.44
N LYS A 138 19.44 8.27 6.65
CA LYS A 138 18.83 7.24 7.48
C LYS A 138 17.33 7.51 7.67
N LEU A 139 16.51 6.55 7.26
CA LEU A 139 15.06 6.54 7.43
C LEU A 139 14.66 5.85 8.75
N GLU A 140 13.50 6.24 9.24
CA GLU A 140 12.78 5.53 10.29
C GLU A 140 12.10 4.29 9.68
N GLY A 141 12.22 3.16 10.36
CA GLY A 141 11.61 1.90 9.95
C GLY A 141 10.83 1.26 11.08
N TYR A 142 9.81 0.48 10.72
CA TYR A 142 9.07 -0.33 11.66
C TYR A 142 9.63 -1.75 11.67
N LYS A 143 9.90 -2.24 12.88
CA LYS A 143 10.57 -3.53 13.07
C LYS A 143 9.57 -4.65 13.17
N VAL A 144 9.55 -5.53 12.16
CA VAL A 144 8.71 -6.74 12.18
C VAL A 144 9.54 -7.92 12.69
N ARG A 145 8.99 -8.68 13.63
CA ARG A 145 9.57 -9.98 14.00
C ARG A 145 9.30 -10.96 12.85
N LYS A 146 10.35 -11.54 12.26
CA LYS A 146 10.16 -12.72 11.40
C LYS A 146 9.48 -13.82 12.21
N THR A 147 8.33 -14.31 11.76
CA THR A 147 7.68 -15.48 12.32
C THR A 147 8.46 -16.73 11.89
N GLY A 148 9.23 -17.32 12.82
CA GLY A 148 10.05 -18.52 12.60
C GLY A 148 11.05 -18.80 13.74
N PHE A 149 11.76 -19.93 13.68
CA PHE A 149 12.67 -20.46 14.73
C PHE A 149 13.94 -19.62 15.01
N SER A 150 14.09 -18.43 14.42
CA SER A 150 15.25 -17.55 14.62
C SER A 150 14.84 -16.19 15.20
N PRO A 151 14.82 -16.03 16.53
CA PRO A 151 14.34 -14.82 17.21
C PRO A 151 15.26 -13.58 17.08
N LYS A 152 16.27 -13.60 16.20
CA LYS A 152 17.37 -12.61 16.19
C LYS A 152 17.37 -11.60 15.03
N TRP A 153 16.48 -11.71 14.04
CA TRP A 153 16.48 -10.78 12.90
C TRP A 153 15.16 -10.02 12.82
N LYS A 154 15.23 -8.71 13.07
CA LYS A 154 14.14 -7.77 12.85
C LYS A 154 14.31 -7.22 11.44
N LEU A 155 13.33 -7.41 10.56
CA LEU A 155 13.26 -6.69 9.30
C LEU A 155 12.86 -5.25 9.60
N ASP A 156 13.52 -4.30 8.94
CA ASP A 156 13.32 -2.87 9.14
C ASP A 156 12.70 -2.30 7.87
N TYR A 157 11.37 -2.38 7.79
CA TYR A 157 10.62 -1.87 6.65
C TYR A 157 10.47 -0.35 6.80
N LYS A 158 10.86 0.39 5.76
CA LYS A 158 10.99 1.86 5.79
C LYS A 158 10.13 2.56 4.74
N TYR A 159 9.59 1.79 3.81
CA TYR A 159 8.85 2.28 2.67
C TYR A 159 7.42 1.75 2.71
N GLN A 160 6.47 2.63 2.42
CA GLN A 160 5.08 2.28 2.18
C GLN A 160 4.77 2.53 0.71
N PHE A 161 3.97 1.64 0.12
CA PHE A 161 3.66 1.64 -1.30
C PHE A 161 2.15 1.80 -1.51
N ASN A 162 1.77 2.82 -2.25
CA ASN A 162 0.38 3.08 -2.63
C ASN A 162 0.28 3.22 -4.14
N PHE A 163 -0.81 2.72 -4.72
CA PHE A 163 -1.00 2.67 -6.17
C PHE A 163 -2.23 3.48 -6.54
N SER A 164 -2.16 4.18 -7.68
CA SER A 164 -3.36 4.78 -8.24
C SER A 164 -4.36 3.69 -8.63
N ALA A 165 -5.65 4.00 -8.67
CA ALA A 165 -6.75 3.11 -9.02
C ALA A 165 -6.55 2.46 -10.40
N ASN A 166 -6.00 3.20 -11.35
CA ASN A 166 -5.66 2.70 -12.68
C ASN A 166 -4.32 1.92 -12.74
N ARG A 167 -3.61 1.79 -11.60
CA ARG A 167 -2.30 1.14 -11.44
C ARG A 167 -1.24 1.62 -12.43
N LYS A 168 -1.27 2.91 -12.78
CA LYS A 168 -0.24 3.55 -13.61
C LYS A 168 0.80 4.28 -12.79
N LEU A 169 0.46 4.72 -11.58
CA LEU A 169 1.35 5.44 -10.70
C LEU A 169 1.56 4.67 -9.41
N VAL A 170 2.78 4.72 -8.89
CA VAL A 170 3.11 4.24 -7.54
C VAL A 170 3.67 5.41 -6.73
N LEU A 171 3.09 5.61 -5.56
CA LEU A 171 3.62 6.45 -4.51
C LEU A 171 4.46 5.58 -3.57
N VAL A 172 5.70 6.01 -3.34
CA VAL A 172 6.54 5.50 -2.28
C VAL A 172 6.65 6.59 -1.22
N SER A 173 6.17 6.29 -0.01
CA SER A 173 6.32 7.15 1.16
C SER A 173 7.32 6.56 2.15
N CYS A 174 8.11 7.43 2.78
CA CYS A 174 9.05 7.07 3.83
C CYS A 174 9.17 8.20 4.86
N LYS A 175 9.69 7.90 6.05
CA LYS A 175 9.87 8.88 7.13
C LYS A 175 11.34 9.02 7.47
N SER A 176 11.83 10.25 7.56
CA SER A 176 13.21 10.51 7.98
C SER A 176 13.40 10.16 9.44
N HIS A 177 14.58 9.67 9.82
CA HIS A 177 14.87 9.40 11.22
C HIS A 177 14.78 10.70 12.05
N PRO A 178 14.10 10.69 13.21
CA PRO A 178 13.87 11.91 13.98
C PRO A 178 15.18 12.55 14.45
N GLU A 179 15.31 13.86 14.25
CA GLU A 179 16.46 14.63 14.76
C GLU A 179 16.46 14.73 16.29
N LYS A 180 15.26 14.78 16.90
CA LYS A 180 15.07 14.87 18.35
C LYS A 180 14.28 13.68 18.84
N GLN A 181 14.77 13.03 19.91
CA GLN A 181 14.05 11.93 20.56
C GLN A 181 12.75 12.36 21.26
N ASN A 182 12.58 13.66 21.54
CA ASN A 182 11.37 14.17 22.20
C ASN A 182 10.29 14.50 21.16
N GLU A 183 9.33 13.60 20.99
CA GLU A 183 8.18 13.72 20.09
C GLU A 183 7.40 15.03 20.25
N LYS A 184 7.33 15.60 21.46
CA LYS A 184 6.63 16.88 21.72
C LYS A 184 7.28 18.07 21.00
N LYS A 185 8.54 17.93 20.60
CA LYS A 185 9.32 18.95 19.90
C LYS A 185 9.76 18.50 18.51
N ASN A 186 9.58 17.22 18.18
CA ASN A 186 9.95 16.68 16.89
C ASN A 186 8.85 16.96 15.88
N ILE A 187 9.24 17.46 14.72
CA ILE A 187 8.35 17.63 13.57
C ILE A 187 8.83 16.62 12.54
N GLY A 188 7.97 15.66 12.19
CA GLY A 188 8.29 14.64 11.22
C GLY A 188 8.61 15.24 9.84
N ILE A 189 9.53 14.60 9.14
CA ILE A 189 9.79 14.83 7.72
C ILE A 189 9.41 13.55 6.99
N ILE A 190 8.51 13.68 6.01
CA ILE A 190 8.11 12.57 5.15
C ILE A 190 8.69 12.77 3.75
N GLY A 191 9.27 11.73 3.18
CA GLY A 191 9.63 11.66 1.78
C GLY A 191 8.47 11.09 0.98
N LEU A 192 8.04 11.79 -0.07
CA LEU A 192 7.02 11.32 -1.01
C LEU A 192 7.62 11.28 -2.40
N HIS A 193 7.55 10.11 -3.06
CA HIS A 193 8.13 9.89 -4.37
C HIS A 193 7.12 9.19 -5.28
N VAL A 194 6.84 9.78 -6.44
CA VAL A 194 5.90 9.24 -7.42
C VAL A 194 6.65 8.73 -8.64
N PHE A 195 6.33 7.51 -9.04
CA PHE A 195 6.91 6.84 -10.20
C PHE A 195 5.83 6.43 -11.19
N ASP A 196 6.20 6.39 -12.47
CA ASP A 196 5.36 5.88 -13.54
C ASP A 196 5.38 4.34 -13.60
N ASP A 197 4.76 3.79 -14.64
CA ASP A 197 4.62 2.36 -14.80
C ASP A 197 5.90 1.60 -15.16
N LYS A 198 6.97 2.33 -15.43
CA LYS A 198 8.31 1.81 -15.71
C LYS A 198 9.27 2.08 -14.56
N MET A 199 8.75 2.45 -13.38
CA MET A 199 9.51 2.85 -12.20
C MET A 199 10.40 4.08 -12.43
N LYS A 200 10.10 4.91 -13.44
CA LYS A 200 10.78 6.19 -13.63
C LYS A 200 10.16 7.23 -12.73
N LYS A 201 11.00 7.97 -12.00
CA LYS A 201 10.54 9.04 -11.09
C LYS A 201 9.88 10.15 -11.89
N LEU A 202 8.63 10.47 -11.53
CA LEU A 202 7.90 11.63 -12.04
C LEU A 202 8.20 12.86 -11.18
N TRP A 203 8.12 12.71 -9.85
CA TRP A 203 8.53 13.73 -8.90
C TRP A 203 8.83 13.09 -7.54
N GLY A 204 9.48 13.85 -6.65
CA GLY A 204 9.57 13.45 -5.25
C GLY A 204 10.29 14.51 -4.42
N ASN A 205 9.81 14.71 -3.20
CA ASN A 205 10.29 15.75 -2.29
C ASN A 205 10.12 15.32 -0.83
N GLU A 206 10.83 16.01 0.06
CA GLU A 206 10.66 15.88 1.50
C GLU A 206 9.75 17.00 2.00
N PHE A 207 8.79 16.64 2.86
CA PHE A 207 7.82 17.57 3.41
C PHE A 207 7.90 17.56 4.93
N LYS A 208 8.03 18.76 5.49
CA LYS A 208 7.91 18.97 6.93
C LYS A 208 6.44 18.93 7.32
N MET A 209 6.10 18.12 8.31
CA MET A 209 4.74 18.02 8.80
C MET A 209 4.28 19.32 9.49
N PRO A 210 2.99 19.69 9.37
CA PRO A 210 2.47 20.93 9.95
C PRO A 210 2.40 20.88 11.48
N TYR A 211 2.39 19.67 12.05
CA TYR A 211 2.29 19.42 13.48
C TYR A 211 3.47 18.59 13.99
N THR A 212 3.66 18.58 15.30
CA THR A 212 4.63 17.67 15.94
C THR A 212 4.14 16.23 15.89
N ASP A 213 5.06 15.26 15.87
CA ASP A 213 4.73 13.83 15.88
C ASP A 213 3.84 13.44 17.07
N PHE A 214 3.89 14.23 18.15
CA PHE A 214 3.10 13.97 19.33
C PHE A 214 1.61 14.30 19.19
N VAL A 215 1.21 15.27 18.36
CA VAL A 215 -0.20 15.71 18.24
C VAL A 215 -0.83 15.30 16.91
N MET A 216 -0.10 14.62 16.04
CA MET A 216 -0.60 14.16 14.76
C MET A 216 -0.21 12.70 14.52
N ASP A 217 -1.20 11.87 14.17
CA ASP A 217 -0.97 10.52 13.67
C ASP A 217 -1.15 10.49 12.15
N GLU A 218 -0.13 10.00 11.46
CA GLU A 218 -0.19 9.62 10.04
C GLU A 218 -0.99 8.31 9.93
N ARG A 219 -2.16 8.32 9.27
CA ARG A 219 -3.08 7.17 9.26
C ARG A 219 -3.02 6.37 7.97
N ASP A 220 -3.02 7.05 6.85
CA ASP A 220 -2.99 6.39 5.53
C ASP A 220 -2.43 7.33 4.47
N PHE A 221 -1.84 6.74 3.44
CA PHE A 221 -1.38 7.45 2.25
C PHE A 221 -2.21 7.04 1.05
N SER A 222 -2.33 7.92 0.06
CA SER A 222 -2.93 7.58 -1.21
C SER A 222 -2.36 8.44 -2.34
N ILE A 223 -2.68 8.08 -3.58
CA ILE A 223 -2.25 8.81 -4.77
C ILE A 223 -3.38 8.80 -5.78
N ASP A 224 -3.63 9.93 -6.42
CA ASP A 224 -4.56 9.99 -7.55
C ASP A 224 -3.87 9.74 -8.90
N SER A 225 -4.65 9.53 -9.95
CA SER A 225 -4.10 9.25 -11.28
C SER A 225 -3.46 10.47 -11.99
N LYS A 226 -3.50 11.67 -11.38
CA LYS A 226 -2.69 12.84 -11.76
C LYS A 226 -1.33 12.87 -11.06
N GLY A 227 -1.13 12.00 -10.06
CA GLY A 227 0.08 11.93 -9.28
C GLY A 227 0.12 12.89 -8.09
N ASN A 228 -1.02 13.39 -7.63
CA ASN A 228 -1.09 14.08 -6.34
C ASN A 228 -1.08 13.03 -5.24
N ALA A 229 -0.23 13.21 -4.23
CA ALA A 229 -0.18 12.34 -3.06
C ALA A 229 -1.08 12.91 -1.96
N TYR A 230 -1.66 12.04 -1.15
CA TYR A 230 -2.55 12.40 -0.07
C TYR A 230 -2.13 11.69 1.21
N LEU A 231 -2.17 12.41 2.33
CA LEU A 231 -2.03 11.86 3.68
C LEU A 231 -3.33 12.12 4.43
N LEU A 232 -3.92 11.05 4.96
CA LEU A 232 -4.95 11.13 5.97
C LEU A 232 -4.29 11.24 7.36
N ALA A 233 -4.51 12.35 8.04
CA ALA A 233 -3.98 12.63 9.36
C ALA A 233 -5.08 12.69 10.41
N LYS A 234 -4.81 12.17 11.60
CA LYS A 234 -5.60 12.43 12.81
C LYS A 234 -4.85 13.45 13.66
N VAL A 235 -5.45 14.60 13.93
CA VAL A 235 -4.84 15.70 14.66
C VAL A 235 -5.54 15.89 15.99
N TYR A 236 -4.79 15.83 17.09
CA TYR A 236 -5.31 16.02 18.45
C TYR A 236 -5.38 17.51 18.78
N ASP A 237 -6.55 17.95 19.27
CA ASP A 237 -6.80 19.34 19.66
C ASP A 237 -6.11 19.70 20.99
N THR A 238 -5.63 18.68 21.72
CA THR A 238 -5.00 18.84 23.03
C THR A 238 -3.65 18.12 23.09
N LYS A 239 -2.74 18.67 23.89
CA LYS A 239 -1.42 18.07 24.18
C LYS A 239 -1.51 16.80 25.05
N ASP A 240 -2.69 16.41 25.50
CA ASP A 240 -2.86 15.15 26.24
C ASP A 240 -3.38 14.02 25.32
N ARG A 241 -3.48 14.27 24.01
CA ARG A 241 -4.01 13.33 23.00
C ARG A 241 -5.35 12.71 23.41
N LYS A 242 -6.22 13.52 24.00
CA LYS A 242 -7.52 13.04 24.47
C LYS A 242 -8.38 12.62 23.28
N GLU A 243 -8.87 11.39 23.34
CA GLU A 243 -9.86 10.89 22.38
C GLU A 243 -11.23 11.57 22.61
N GLU A 244 -11.54 11.90 23.87
CA GLU A 244 -12.78 12.53 24.32
C GLU A 244 -12.49 13.68 25.28
N LEU A 245 -13.22 14.79 25.13
CA LEU A 245 -13.20 15.93 26.03
C LEU A 245 -14.26 15.77 27.13
N LYS A 246 -14.17 16.61 28.17
CA LYS A 246 -15.07 16.52 29.35
C LYS A 246 -16.55 16.74 29.02
N ASP A 247 -16.84 17.40 27.91
CA ASP A 247 -18.19 17.68 27.39
C ASP A 247 -18.73 16.57 26.48
N GLY A 248 -17.97 15.48 26.28
CA GLY A 248 -18.36 14.35 25.43
C GLY A 248 -18.13 14.57 23.93
N THR A 249 -17.38 15.61 23.55
CA THR A 249 -16.92 15.86 22.17
C THR A 249 -15.57 15.18 21.90
N PRO A 250 -15.22 14.87 20.63
CA PRO A 250 -13.89 14.32 20.32
C PRO A 250 -12.79 15.34 20.64
N GLY A 251 -11.67 14.88 21.20
CA GLY A 251 -10.48 15.71 21.40
C GLY A 251 -9.51 15.73 20.21
N TYR A 252 -10.04 15.44 19.01
CA TYR A 252 -9.30 15.37 17.76
C TYR A 252 -10.20 15.66 16.56
N HIS A 253 -9.57 15.89 15.42
CA HIS A 253 -10.21 15.92 14.11
C HIS A 253 -9.35 15.19 13.07
N PHE A 254 -9.90 14.99 11.87
CA PHE A 254 -9.16 14.44 10.74
C PHE A 254 -8.88 15.52 9.70
N GLU A 255 -7.73 15.42 9.06
CA GLU A 255 -7.31 16.28 7.96
C GLU A 255 -6.81 15.44 6.79
N ILE A 256 -7.02 15.95 5.58
CA ILE A 256 -6.40 15.46 4.36
C ILE A 256 -5.35 16.47 3.94
N LEU A 257 -4.10 16.02 3.83
CA LEU A 257 -3.00 16.80 3.30
C LEU A 257 -2.74 16.33 1.87
N GLN A 258 -2.90 17.22 0.90
CA GLN A 258 -2.61 16.97 -0.52
C GLN A 258 -1.25 17.56 -0.88
N PHE A 259 -0.37 16.74 -1.43
CA PHE A 259 0.97 17.09 -1.90
C PHE A 259 1.02 17.01 -3.43
N GLN A 260 1.64 18.02 -4.04
CA GLN A 260 1.74 18.13 -5.49
C GLN A 260 3.16 18.49 -5.91
N ASN A 261 3.53 18.11 -7.12
CA ASN A 261 4.82 18.48 -7.69
C ASN A 261 4.97 20.02 -7.78
N GLY A 262 6.08 20.54 -7.30
CA GLY A 262 6.39 21.97 -7.33
C GLY A 262 5.83 22.80 -6.17
N ASN A 263 4.95 22.24 -5.33
CA ASN A 263 4.44 22.94 -4.15
C ASN A 263 5.28 22.58 -2.91
N PRO A 264 5.82 23.57 -2.17
CA PRO A 264 6.65 23.30 -0.99
C PRO A 264 5.83 22.87 0.24
N GLU A 265 4.55 23.22 0.27
CA GLU A 265 3.64 22.96 1.39
C GLU A 265 2.39 22.21 0.88
N PRO A 266 1.81 21.30 1.69
CA PRO A 266 0.57 20.63 1.33
C PRO A 266 -0.63 21.56 1.44
N LEU A 267 -1.62 21.33 0.58
CA LEU A 267 -2.98 21.84 0.84
C LEU A 267 -3.60 21.00 1.95
N ILE A 268 -4.14 21.66 2.98
CA ILE A 268 -4.74 20.98 4.14
C ILE A 268 -6.24 21.22 4.16
N VAL A 269 -7.01 20.13 4.22
CA VAL A 269 -8.47 20.17 4.32
C VAL A 269 -8.91 19.43 5.58
N LYS A 270 -9.49 20.15 6.54
CA LYS A 270 -10.11 19.57 7.72
C LYS A 270 -11.45 18.93 7.35
N LEU A 271 -11.65 17.68 7.75
CA LEU A 271 -12.91 16.97 7.56
C LEU A 271 -13.93 17.44 8.59
N ASN A 272 -15.09 17.89 8.13
CA ASN A 272 -16.14 18.43 8.98
C ASN A 272 -17.51 17.82 8.60
N PRO A 273 -17.99 16.79 9.30
CA PRO A 273 -19.32 16.21 9.08
C PRO A 273 -20.41 16.96 9.88
N ASP A 274 -20.33 18.30 9.94
CA ASP A 274 -21.24 19.18 10.67
C ASP A 274 -21.41 18.84 12.16
N ASN A 275 -22.60 18.39 12.57
CA ASN A 275 -22.96 18.11 13.97
C ASN A 275 -22.58 16.68 14.42
N GLN A 276 -21.76 16.00 13.64
CA GLN A 276 -21.28 14.64 13.91
C GLN A 276 -19.77 14.66 14.07
N PHE A 277 -19.19 13.56 14.51
CA PHE A 277 -17.74 13.40 14.52
C PHE A 277 -17.33 12.06 13.97
N ILE A 278 -16.21 12.08 13.25
CA ILE A 278 -15.62 10.91 12.59
C ILE A 278 -14.91 10.05 13.64
N LYS A 279 -15.20 8.75 13.65
CA LYS A 279 -14.50 7.75 14.48
C LYS A 279 -13.43 7.00 13.70
N ASN A 280 -13.80 6.49 12.52
CA ASN A 280 -12.90 5.82 11.60
C ASN A 280 -13.09 6.40 10.21
N VAL A 281 -12.01 6.49 9.46
CA VAL A 281 -11.99 7.02 8.11
C VAL A 281 -10.98 6.25 7.27
N ALA A 282 -11.35 6.03 6.02
CA ALA A 282 -10.51 5.45 4.99
C ALA A 282 -10.46 6.43 3.80
N LEU A 283 -9.31 6.48 3.15
CA LEU A 283 -9.08 7.30 1.97
C LEU A 283 -8.86 6.39 0.76
N LEU A 284 -9.65 6.56 -0.29
CA LEU A 284 -9.61 5.71 -1.47
C LEU A 284 -9.60 6.57 -2.73
N GLU A 285 -8.79 6.22 -3.73
CA GLU A 285 -8.95 6.81 -5.06
C GLU A 285 -10.11 6.11 -5.78
N MET A 286 -11.03 6.89 -6.33
CA MET A 286 -12.06 6.44 -7.26
C MET A 286 -11.66 6.70 -8.72
N ASN A 287 -12.46 6.18 -9.65
CA ASN A 287 -12.28 6.48 -11.07
C ASN A 287 -12.31 8.00 -11.30
N ALA A 288 -11.56 8.48 -12.30
CA ALA A 288 -11.53 9.89 -12.73
C ALA A 288 -10.85 10.92 -11.80
N ASN A 289 -9.90 10.51 -10.96
CA ASN A 289 -9.10 11.38 -10.06
C ASN A 289 -9.88 11.96 -8.87
N GLU A 290 -10.96 11.31 -8.48
CA GLU A 290 -11.71 11.68 -7.29
C GLU A 290 -11.19 10.88 -6.09
N MET A 291 -11.01 11.55 -4.96
CA MET A 291 -10.70 10.90 -3.70
C MET A 291 -12.00 10.70 -2.93
N LEU A 292 -12.32 9.45 -2.61
CA LEU A 292 -13.44 9.07 -1.75
C LEU A 292 -12.98 8.99 -0.31
N ILE A 293 -13.77 9.60 0.56
CA ILE A 293 -13.56 9.54 2.00
C ILE A 293 -14.73 8.75 2.59
N ALA A 294 -14.45 7.51 2.96
CA ALA A 294 -15.42 6.65 3.62
C ALA A 294 -15.23 6.73 5.13
N CYS A 295 -16.28 7.04 5.88
CA CYS A 295 -16.18 7.19 7.33
C CYS A 295 -17.35 6.62 8.12
N THR A 296 -17.05 6.33 9.39
CA THR A 296 -18.06 6.06 10.43
C THR A 296 -18.12 7.26 11.36
N TYR A 297 -19.32 7.66 11.75
CA TYR A 297 -19.53 8.84 12.56
C TYR A 297 -20.49 8.58 13.73
N ALA A 298 -20.49 9.49 14.69
CA ALA A 298 -21.44 9.50 15.80
C ALA A 298 -21.83 10.94 16.16
N SER A 299 -22.99 11.10 16.78
CA SER A 299 -23.46 12.37 17.35
C SER A 299 -23.14 12.52 18.83
N LYS A 300 -22.72 11.44 19.51
CA LYS A 300 -22.28 11.41 20.92
C LYS A 300 -21.20 10.35 21.13
N PHE A 301 -20.24 10.61 22.01
CA PHE A 301 -19.13 9.68 22.29
C PHE A 301 -19.59 8.42 23.05
N TRP A 302 -20.64 8.53 23.91
CA TRP A 302 -21.24 7.45 24.71
C TRP A 302 -22.68 7.06 24.30
N GLY A 303 -22.96 5.74 24.28
CA GLY A 303 -24.33 5.18 24.25
C GLY A 303 -24.45 3.81 23.57
N VAL A 304 -25.01 2.81 24.28
CA VAL A 304 -25.41 1.50 23.74
C VAL A 304 -26.64 1.73 22.84
N GLY A 305 -26.39 1.99 21.57
CA GLY A 305 -27.42 2.37 20.61
C GLY A 305 -26.78 2.66 19.26
N TRP A 306 -26.16 1.61 18.70
CA TRP A 306 -25.41 1.67 17.46
C TRP A 306 -26.33 2.04 16.31
N LYS A 307 -26.20 3.26 15.82
CA LYS A 307 -26.64 3.60 14.47
C LYS A 307 -25.38 3.86 13.65
N ASN A 308 -24.85 2.78 13.08
CA ASN A 308 -23.82 2.86 12.06
C ASN A 308 -24.48 3.45 10.82
N TYR A 309 -24.22 4.71 10.56
CA TYR A 309 -24.53 5.30 9.28
C TYR A 309 -23.18 5.48 8.56
N THR A 310 -23.12 4.99 7.33
CA THR A 310 -21.95 5.15 6.46
C THR A 310 -22.24 6.32 5.55
N TRP A 311 -21.43 7.39 5.60
CA TRP A 311 -21.40 8.38 4.52
C TRP A 311 -20.31 7.97 3.52
N LEU A 312 -20.69 8.01 2.25
CA LEU A 312 -19.78 8.11 1.12
C LEU A 312 -19.77 9.60 0.74
N CYS A 313 -18.64 10.27 0.95
CA CYS A 313 -18.37 11.58 0.36
C CYS A 313 -17.25 11.40 -0.67
#